data_AF-A0A661M5T0-F1
#
_entry.id   AF-A0A661M5T0-F1
#
_cell.length_a   1.000
_cell.length_b   1.000
_cell.length_c   1.000
_cell.angle_alpha   90.00
_cell.angle_beta   90.00
_cell.angle_gamma   90.00
#
_symmetry.space_group_name_H-M   'P 1'
#
loop_
_entity.id
_entity.type
_entity.pdbx_description
1 polymer ?
#
loop_
_entity_poly.entity_id
_entity_poly.type
_entity_poly.pdbx_seq_one_letter_code
_entity_poly.pdbx_strand_id
1 'polypeptide(L)'
;NLFRYKLTSFAISSFYAGVAGALWVSFIRIVTPEHFPFHLSIQYLAMVIVGGLGSVLGSVFGAIFMTLVPEILNVLSGALVESFKLSSQVFIPLKEVVFGSLIVVFLIFEPLGLAEIWRRVKAFFLLWPFSY
;
A
#
# COMPACT_ATOMS: atom_id res chain seq x y z
N ASN A 1 -24.49 20.90 7.47
CA ASN A 1 -23.64 20.74 6.26
C ASN A 1 -22.60 19.61 6.35
N LEU A 2 -22.02 19.30 7.51
CA LEU A 2 -21.03 18.21 7.66
C LEU A 2 -21.52 16.83 7.19
N PHE A 3 -22.76 16.46 7.53
CA PHE A 3 -23.36 15.19 7.14
C PHE A 3 -23.39 14.99 5.61
N ARG A 4 -23.79 16.03 4.87
CA ARG A 4 -23.83 16.01 3.40
C ARG A 4 -22.46 15.75 2.82
N TYR A 5 -21.42 16.46 3.29
CA TYR A 5 -20.05 16.27 2.82
C TYR A 5 -19.53 14.86 3.11
N LYS A 6 -19.74 14.32 4.32
CA LYS A 6 -19.32 12.95 4.64
C LYS A 6 -20.04 11.92 3.77
N LEU A 7 -21.34 12.09 3.55
CA LEU A 7 -22.14 11.20 2.72
C LEU A 7 -21.69 11.26 1.25
N THR A 8 -21.45 12.45 0.70
CA THR A 8 -20.97 12.60 -0.68
C THR A 8 -19.57 12.02 -0.86
N SER A 9 -18.66 12.23 0.09
CA SER A 9 -17.31 11.65 0.03
C SER A 9 -17.36 10.12 0.08
N PHE A 10 -18.21 9.55 0.93
CA PHE A 10 -18.42 8.11 1.01
C PHE A 10 -19.06 7.53 -0.26
N ALA A 11 -20.05 8.23 -0.84
CA ALA A 11 -20.71 7.81 -2.07
C ALA A 11 -19.72 7.80 -3.24
N ILE A 12 -18.90 8.85 -3.37
CA ILE A 12 -17.87 8.96 -4.40
C ILE A 12 -16.82 7.85 -4.23
N SER A 13 -16.32 7.62 -3.01
CA SER A 13 -15.31 6.57 -2.78
C SER A 13 -15.86 5.17 -3.05
N SER A 14 -17.09 4.89 -2.63
CA SER A 14 -17.75 3.60 -2.87
C SER A 14 -18.02 3.36 -4.35
N PHE A 15 -18.36 4.42 -5.10
CA PHE A 15 -18.53 4.33 -6.55
C PHE A 15 -17.22 3.92 -7.24
N TYR A 16 -16.10 4.58 -6.93
CA TYR A 16 -14.79 4.21 -7.48
C TYR A 16 -14.36 2.79 -7.10
N ALA A 17 -14.57 2.39 -5.84
CA ALA A 17 -14.27 1.03 -5.39
C ALA A 17 -15.12 -0.02 -6.14
N GLY A 18 -16.42 0.26 -6.35
CA GLY A 18 -17.32 -0.62 -7.11
C GLY A 18 -16.92 -0.74 -8.59
N VAL A 19 -16.60 0.37 -9.25
CA VAL A 19 -16.13 0.37 -10.64
C VAL A 19 -14.82 -0.39 -10.79
N ALA A 20 -13.85 -0.16 -9.89
CA ALA A 20 -12.58 -0.88 -9.89
C ALA A 20 -12.79 -2.40 -9.72
N GLY A 21 -13.65 -2.82 -8.78
CA GLY A 21 -13.98 -4.23 -8.58
C GLY A 21 -14.66 -4.87 -9.79
N ALA A 22 -15.62 -4.18 -10.42
CA ALA A 22 -16.30 -4.66 -11.61
C ALA A 22 -15.33 -4.84 -12.80
N LEU A 23 -14.43 -3.87 -13.01
CA LEU A 23 -13.38 -3.96 -14.03
C LEU A 23 -12.42 -5.11 -13.76
N TRP A 24 -12.01 -5.29 -12.50
CA TRP A 24 -11.10 -6.37 -12.11
C TRP A 24 -11.70 -7.76 -12.34
N VAL A 25 -12.97 -7.96 -11.94
CA VAL A 25 -13.69 -9.22 -12.19
C VAL A 25 -13.84 -9.49 -13.70
N SER A 26 -14.15 -8.45 -14.48
CA SER A 26 -14.23 -8.56 -15.93
C SER A 26 -12.89 -8.98 -16.56
N PHE A 27 -11.78 -8.52 -15.99
CA PHE A 27 -10.43 -8.87 -16.43
C PHE A 27 -10.06 -10.33 -16.13
N ILE A 28 -10.31 -10.82 -14.91
CA ILE A 28 -9.96 -12.19 -14.50
C ILE A 28 -10.90 -13.27 -15.07
N ARG A 29 -12.09 -12.88 -15.57
CA ARG A 29 -13.12 -13.72 -16.22
C ARG A 29 -13.77 -14.81 -15.36
N ILE A 30 -13.14 -15.20 -14.25
CA ILE A 30 -13.62 -16.22 -13.32
C ILE A 30 -13.46 -15.68 -11.91
N VAL A 31 -14.51 -15.85 -11.09
CA VAL A 31 -14.49 -15.46 -9.68
C VAL A 31 -14.53 -16.71 -8.82
N THR A 32 -13.45 -16.96 -8.09
CA THR A 32 -13.33 -18.01 -7.08
C THR A 32 -13.15 -17.39 -5.68
N PRO A 33 -13.53 -18.10 -4.59
CA PRO A 33 -13.30 -17.61 -3.23
C PRO A 33 -11.83 -17.35 -2.90
N GLU A 34 -10.92 -18.00 -3.62
CA GLU A 34 -9.46 -17.86 -3.44
C GLU A 34 -8.93 -16.48 -3.83
N HIS A 35 -9.70 -15.72 -4.62
CA HIS A 35 -9.38 -14.35 -4.99
C HIS A 35 -9.66 -13.32 -3.88
N PHE A 36 -10.45 -13.68 -2.86
CA PHE A 36 -10.81 -12.80 -1.75
C PHE A 36 -10.42 -13.40 -0.40
N PRO A 37 -9.12 -13.73 -0.18
CA PRO A 37 -8.68 -14.28 1.09
C PRO A 37 -8.71 -13.19 2.18
N PHE A 38 -8.83 -13.61 3.45
CA PHE A 38 -8.78 -12.70 4.60
C PHE A 38 -7.52 -11.83 4.63
N HIS A 39 -6.41 -12.36 4.12
CA HIS A 39 -5.14 -11.63 4.01
C HIS A 39 -5.25 -10.35 3.18
N LEU A 40 -6.07 -10.34 2.12
CA LEU A 40 -6.25 -9.19 1.25
C LEU A 40 -6.92 -8.01 2.00
N SER A 41 -7.83 -8.31 2.92
CA SER A 41 -8.43 -7.30 3.81
C SER A 41 -7.40 -6.70 4.77
N ILE A 42 -6.50 -7.53 5.34
CA ILE A 42 -5.40 -7.04 6.19
C ILE A 42 -4.48 -6.15 5.36
N GLN A 43 -4.18 -6.53 4.13
CA GLN A 43 -3.32 -5.75 3.24
C GLN A 43 -3.90 -4.37 2.97
N TYR A 44 -5.21 -4.25 2.66
CA TYR A 44 -5.86 -2.96 2.49
C TYR A 44 -5.87 -2.12 3.77
N LEU A 45 -6.09 -2.73 4.94
CA LEU A 45 -5.95 -2.02 6.22
C LEU A 45 -4.53 -1.51 6.42
N ALA A 46 -3.53 -2.34 6.12
CA ALA A 46 -2.12 -1.97 6.21
C ALA A 46 -1.79 -0.79 5.28
N MET A 47 -2.29 -0.75 4.04
CA MET A 47 -2.13 0.40 3.14
C MET A 47 -2.59 1.71 3.78
N VAL A 48 -3.75 1.70 4.45
CA VAL A 48 -4.31 2.89 5.10
C VAL A 48 -3.52 3.28 6.35
N ILE A 49 -3.09 2.29 7.15
CA ILE A 49 -2.32 2.53 8.38
C ILE A 49 -0.91 3.05 8.04
N VAL A 50 -0.20 2.38 7.15
CA VAL A 50 1.15 2.76 6.64
C VAL A 50 1.09 4.13 5.97
N GLY A 51 0.02 4.43 5.24
CA GLY A 51 -0.18 5.75 4.64
C GLY A 51 -0.36 6.89 5.65
N GLY A 52 -1.02 6.60 6.77
CA GLY A 52 -1.33 7.55 7.85
C GLY A 52 -2.84 7.74 8.01
N LEU A 53 -3.36 7.35 9.18
CA LEU A 53 -4.78 7.43 9.52
C LEU A 53 -5.28 8.89 9.50
N GLY A 54 -6.26 9.18 8.63
CA GLY A 54 -6.88 10.50 8.52
C GLY A 54 -6.24 11.45 7.50
N SER A 55 -5.27 10.99 6.70
CA SER A 55 -4.70 11.77 5.60
C SER A 55 -5.06 11.18 4.24
N VAL A 56 -5.72 11.95 3.37
CA VAL A 56 -6.05 11.52 2.00
C VAL A 56 -4.79 11.24 1.18
N LEU A 57 -3.80 12.14 1.26
CA LEU A 57 -2.50 11.94 0.59
C LEU A 57 -1.73 10.76 1.20
N GLY A 58 -1.84 10.58 2.51
CA GLY A 58 -1.28 9.44 3.22
C GLY A 58 -1.75 8.12 2.65
N SER A 59 -3.06 7.93 2.53
CA SER A 59 -3.64 6.71 1.95
C SER A 59 -3.17 6.42 0.52
N VAL A 60 -2.97 7.45 -0.30
CA VAL A 60 -2.43 7.28 -1.67
C VAL A 60 -0.99 6.81 -1.63
N PHE A 61 -0.13 7.46 -0.84
CA PHE A 61 1.27 7.03 -0.68
C PHE A 61 1.38 5.64 -0.06
N GLY A 62 0.53 5.33 0.92
CA GLY A 62 0.45 4.01 1.55
C GLY A 62 0.10 2.91 0.55
N ALA A 63 -0.89 3.14 -0.32
CA ALA A 63 -1.24 2.21 -1.39
C ALA A 63 -0.07 2.02 -2.38
N ILE A 64 0.53 3.13 -2.86
CA ILE A 64 1.67 3.07 -3.79
C ILE A 64 2.83 2.29 -3.17
N PHE A 65 3.21 2.62 -1.94
CA PHE A 65 4.32 1.98 -1.25
C PHE A 65 4.07 0.48 -1.05
N MET A 66 2.90 0.12 -0.52
CA MET A 66 2.54 -1.27 -0.25
C MET A 66 2.37 -2.11 -1.52
N THR A 67 2.09 -1.50 -2.66
CA THR A 67 2.07 -2.20 -3.96
C THR A 67 3.46 -2.28 -4.60
N LEU A 68 4.28 -1.23 -4.52
CA LEU A 68 5.60 -1.22 -5.13
C LEU A 68 6.64 -2.05 -4.38
N VAL A 69 6.60 -2.06 -3.06
CA VAL A 69 7.52 -2.85 -2.23
C VAL A 69 7.56 -4.34 -2.64
N PRO A 70 6.43 -5.07 -2.69
CA PRO A 70 6.47 -6.48 -3.07
C PRO A 70 6.87 -6.66 -4.53
N GLU A 71 6.51 -5.74 -5.42
CA GLU A 71 6.91 -5.78 -6.83
C GLU A 71 8.43 -5.62 -7.00
N ILE A 72 9.04 -4.67 -6.30
CA ILE A 72 10.50 -4.49 -6.28
C ILE A 72 11.18 -5.72 -5.71
N LEU A 73 10.67 -6.29 -4.62
CA LEU A 73 11.19 -7.52 -4.05
C LEU A 73 11.06 -8.72 -5.01
N ASN A 74 9.97 -8.81 -5.77
CA ASN A 74 9.79 -9.83 -6.81
C ASN A 74 10.83 -9.68 -7.93
N VAL A 75 11.04 -8.46 -8.43
CA VAL A 75 12.04 -8.20 -9.48
C VAL A 75 13.46 -8.49 -8.99
N LEU A 76 13.81 -8.03 -7.80
CA LEU A 76 15.14 -8.26 -7.20
C LEU A 76 15.39 -9.75 -6.94
N SER A 77 14.39 -10.47 -6.40
CA SER A 77 14.51 -11.91 -6.17
C SER A 77 14.64 -12.68 -7.48
N GLY A 78 13.91 -12.30 -8.53
CA GLY A 78 14.07 -12.86 -9.88
C GLY A 78 15.49 -12.70 -10.41
N ALA A 79 16.05 -11.50 -10.34
CA ALA A 79 17.41 -11.22 -10.81
C ALA A 79 18.49 -12.01 -10.03
N LEU A 80 18.29 -12.18 -8.73
CA LEU A 80 19.19 -12.96 -7.87
C LEU A 80 19.13 -14.46 -8.19
N VAL A 81 17.94 -15.00 -8.47
CA VAL A 81 17.75 -16.42 -8.86
C VAL A 81 18.44 -16.71 -10.19
N GLU A 82 18.34 -15.82 -11.17
CA GLU A 82 19.04 -15.96 -12.46
C GLU A 82 20.57 -15.92 -12.29
N SER A 83 21.08 -15.10 -11.36
CA SER A 83 22.51 -14.95 -11.11
C SER A 83 23.13 -16.14 -10.35
N PHE A 84 22.40 -16.76 -9.42
CA PHE A 84 22.92 -17.80 -8.51
C PHE A 84 22.54 -19.24 -8.87
N LYS A 85 21.72 -19.50 -9.91
CA LYS A 85 21.24 -20.85 -10.31
C LYS A 85 20.73 -21.70 -9.13
N LEU A 86 20.09 -21.07 -8.14
CA LEU A 86 19.59 -21.75 -6.95
C LEU A 86 18.13 -22.15 -7.15
N SER A 87 17.77 -23.40 -6.81
CA SER A 87 16.45 -23.98 -7.04
C SER A 87 15.30 -23.09 -6.56
N SER A 88 14.38 -22.80 -7.48
CA SER A 88 13.24 -21.88 -7.37
C SER A 88 12.19 -22.24 -6.30
N GLN A 89 12.28 -23.42 -5.69
CA GLN A 89 11.27 -23.91 -4.73
C GLN A 89 11.40 -23.32 -3.31
N VAL A 90 12.59 -22.83 -2.92
CA VAL A 90 12.80 -22.25 -1.56
C VAL A 90 12.46 -20.75 -1.50
N PHE A 91 12.37 -20.07 -2.65
CA PHE A 91 12.18 -18.62 -2.71
C PHE A 91 10.72 -18.16 -2.51
N ILE A 92 9.74 -19.02 -2.80
CA ILE A 92 8.31 -18.67 -2.76
C ILE A 92 7.81 -18.33 -1.34
N PRO A 93 8.23 -19.02 -0.27
CA PRO A 93 7.86 -18.64 1.11
C PRO A 93 8.68 -17.47 1.65
N LEU A 94 9.93 -17.32 1.19
CA LEU A 94 10.86 -16.29 1.68
C LEU A 94 10.41 -14.88 1.31
N LYS A 95 9.84 -14.68 0.11
CA LYS A 95 9.28 -13.37 -0.30
C LYS A 95 8.14 -12.91 0.62
N GLU A 96 7.29 -13.82 1.09
CA GLU A 96 6.17 -13.51 1.99
C GLU A 96 6.66 -13.13 3.38
N VAL A 97 7.69 -13.84 3.88
CA VAL A 97 8.36 -13.50 5.15
C VAL A 97 9.06 -12.14 5.08
N VAL A 98 9.76 -11.86 3.97
CA VAL A 98 10.42 -10.56 3.76
C VAL A 98 9.39 -9.45 3.62
N PHE A 99 8.28 -9.68 2.92
CA PHE A 99 7.20 -8.70 2.81
C PHE A 99 6.57 -8.40 4.17
N GLY A 100 6.26 -9.44 4.96
CA GLY A 100 5.72 -9.30 6.31
C GLY A 100 6.68 -8.58 7.26
N SER A 101 7.99 -8.89 7.19
CA SER A 101 8.99 -8.21 8.02
C SER A 101 9.15 -6.75 7.63
N LEU A 102 9.08 -6.42 6.34
CA LEU A 102 9.16 -5.05 5.84
C LEU A 102 7.96 -4.22 6.31
N ILE A 103 6.75 -4.80 6.33
CA ILE A 103 5.56 -4.17 6.94
C ILE A 103 5.81 -3.90 8.43
N VAL A 104 6.30 -4.87 9.18
CA VAL A 104 6.54 -4.73 10.63
C VAL A 104 7.59 -3.66 10.91
N VAL A 105 8.70 -3.67 10.17
CA VAL A 105 9.75 -2.65 10.26
C VAL A 105 9.18 -1.28 9.93
N PHE A 106 8.41 -1.15 8.86
CA PHE A 106 7.80 0.12 8.48
C PHE A 106 6.87 0.67 9.57
N LEU A 107 6.02 -0.19 10.14
CA LEU A 107 5.12 0.17 11.24
C LEU A 107 5.88 0.59 12.51
N ILE A 108 7.05 0.00 12.77
CA ILE A 108 7.91 0.36 13.92
C ILE A 108 8.61 1.70 13.71
N PHE A 109 9.16 1.93 12.52
CA PHE A 109 9.92 3.15 12.24
C PHE A 109 9.02 4.38 12.07
N GLU A 110 7.81 4.22 11.51
CA GLU A 110 6.90 5.32 11.22
C GLU A 110 5.45 5.04 11.66
N PRO A 111 5.18 5.12 12.98
CA PRO A 111 3.83 4.88 13.52
C PRO A 111 2.78 5.91 13.07
N LEU A 112 3.22 7.06 12.52
CA LEU A 112 2.36 8.13 12.00
C LEU A 112 2.14 8.03 10.48
N GLY A 113 2.83 7.09 9.83
CA GLY A 113 2.74 6.81 8.40
C GLY A 113 3.45 7.81 7.49
N LEU A 114 3.45 7.48 6.18
CA LEU A 114 4.09 8.26 5.12
C LEU A 114 3.60 9.72 5.04
N ALA A 115 2.36 9.97 5.47
CA ALA A 115 1.79 11.31 5.55
C ALA A 115 2.63 12.28 6.38
N GLU A 116 3.25 11.80 7.45
CA GLU A 116 4.00 12.68 8.36
C GLU A 116 5.39 13.03 7.83
N ILE A 117 6.05 12.11 7.12
CA ILE A 117 7.28 12.41 6.38
C ILE A 117 7.00 13.54 5.38
N TRP A 118 5.94 13.39 4.59
CA TRP A 118 5.59 14.39 3.59
C TRP A 118 5.36 15.76 4.22
N ARG A 119 4.68 15.80 5.38
CA ARG A 119 4.48 17.05 6.12
C ARG A 119 5.80 17.65 6.61
N ARG A 120 6.73 16.84 7.13
CA ARG A 120 8.06 17.31 7.59
C ARG A 120 8.92 17.83 6.44
N VAL A 121 8.96 17.11 5.32
CA VAL A 121 9.68 17.55 4.11
C VAL A 121 9.09 18.86 3.60
N LYS A 122 7.77 18.96 3.48
CA LYS A 122 7.12 20.18 3.03
C LYS A 122 7.39 21.35 3.99
N ALA A 123 7.34 21.12 5.31
CA ALA A 123 7.64 22.14 6.31
C ALA A 123 9.11 22.59 6.24
N PHE A 124 10.05 21.67 6.05
CA PHE A 124 11.46 21.97 5.88
C PHE A 124 11.71 22.86 4.66
N PHE A 125 11.10 22.53 3.51
CA PHE A 125 11.25 23.33 2.28
C PHE A 125 10.50 24.67 2.34
N LEU A 126 9.38 24.78 3.07
CA LEU A 126 8.64 26.04 3.23
C LEU A 126 9.30 27.01 4.21
N LEU A 127 10.01 26.50 5.22
CA LEU A 127 10.72 27.31 6.23
C LEU A 127 12.11 27.75 5.77
N TRP A 128 12.57 27.25 4.61
CA TRP A 128 13.79 27.69 3.94
C TRP A 128 13.40 28.77 2.90
N PRO A 129 13.80 30.07 3.00
CA PRO A 129 14.92 30.67 3.75
C PRO A 129 14.56 31.73 4.83
N PHE A 130 13.32 31.85 5.30
CA PHE A 130 12.98 32.77 6.40
C PHE A 130 12.26 32.03 7.53
N SER A 131 13.02 31.66 8.55
CA SER A 131 12.49 31.14 9.82
C SER A 131 12.07 32.32 10.71
N TYR A 132 10.80 32.70 10.65
CA TYR A 132 10.13 33.43 11.72
C TYR A 132 8.82 32.72 12.06
#